data_AF-A0AAE1MMY9-F1
#
_entry.id   AF-A0AAE1MMY9-F1
#
_cell.length_a   1.000
_cell.length_b   1.000
_cell.length_c   1.000
_cell.angle_alpha   90.00
_cell.angle_beta   90.00
_cell.angle_gamma   90.00
#
_symmetry.space_group_name_H-M   'P 1'
#
loop_
_entity.id
_entity.type
_entity.pdbx_description
1 polymer ?
#
loop_
_entity_poly.entity_id
_entity_poly.type
_entity_poly.pdbx_seq_one_letter_code
_entity_poly.pdbx_strand_id
1 'polypeptide(L)' 'MDQSGMTGWDEECKTPRNVQNQIPAMLVCPPAPRKKPADGKRLDQQPRRGEYFNPPDLDSLFNVLSRKGTFS' A
#
# COMPACT_ATOMS: atom_id res chain seq x y z
N MET A 1 15.77 50.68 -5.45
CA MET A 1 15.34 49.29 -5.23
C MET A 1 14.93 48.76 -6.58
N ASP A 2 15.88 48.21 -7.32
CA ASP A 2 15.62 47.51 -8.58
C ASP A 2 14.93 46.18 -8.28
N GLN A 3 13.83 45.92 -8.97
CA GLN A 3 13.00 44.73 -8.78
C GLN A 3 13.44 43.61 -9.74
N SER A 4 14.73 43.26 -9.74
CA SER A 4 15.24 42.16 -10.56
C SER A 4 15.59 40.95 -9.69
N GLY A 5 14.60 40.11 -9.39
CA GLY A 5 14.90 38.97 -8.53
C GLY A 5 13.70 38.14 -8.12
N MET A 6 12.87 37.70 -9.08
CA MET A 6 11.88 36.66 -8.78
C MET A 6 11.36 35.92 -10.03
N THR A 7 12.21 35.69 -11.03
CA THR A 7 11.82 34.88 -12.22
C THR A 7 12.79 33.73 -12.54
N GLY A 8 13.88 33.58 -11.77
CA GLY A 8 14.92 32.59 -12.07
C GLY A 8 14.60 31.15 -11.64
N TRP A 9 13.74 30.96 -10.64
CA TRP A 9 13.47 29.63 -10.06
C TRP A 9 12.58 28.75 -10.93
N ASP A 10 11.64 29.36 -11.66
CA ASP A 10 10.70 28.63 -12.52
C ASP A 10 11.38 28.04 -13.77
N GLU A 11 12.56 28.53 -14.14
CA GLU A 11 13.28 28.09 -15.33
C GLU A 11 14.31 26.99 -15.07
N GLU A 12 14.77 26.86 -13.82
CA GLU A 12 15.85 25.96 -13.43
C GLU A 12 15.40 24.49 -13.32
N CYS A 13 14.12 24.25 -13.06
CA CYS A 13 13.55 22.91 -12.86
C CYS A 13 12.55 22.50 -13.95
N LYS A 14 12.90 22.63 -15.24
CA LYS A 14 12.07 22.19 -16.37
C LYS A 14 12.53 20.86 -16.96
N THR A 15 11.61 19.95 -17.24
CA THR A 15 11.89 18.72 -18.00
C THR A 15 12.47 19.07 -19.38
N PRO A 16 13.63 18.50 -19.78
CA PRO A 16 14.21 18.74 -21.09
C PRO A 16 13.26 18.34 -22.22
N ARG A 17 12.99 19.27 -23.16
CA ARG A 17 12.04 19.06 -24.27
C ARG A 17 12.68 18.49 -25.54
N ASN A 18 14.01 18.39 -25.60
CA ASN A 18 14.70 17.82 -26.76
C ASN A 18 14.28 16.35 -26.95
N VAL A 19 13.93 15.98 -28.19
CA VAL A 19 13.49 14.63 -28.57
C VAL A 19 14.48 13.54 -28.14
N GLN A 20 15.79 13.82 -28.15
CA GLN A 20 16.82 12.88 -27.68
C GLN A 20 16.71 12.54 -26.18
N ASN A 21 16.10 13.44 -25.39
CA ASN A 21 15.91 13.28 -23.95
C ASN A 21 14.48 12.82 -23.60
N GLN A 22 13.59 12.66 -24.59
CA GLN A 22 12.23 12.18 -24.36
C GLN A 22 12.21 10.65 -24.33
N ILE A 23 11.40 10.11 -23.42
CA ILE A 23 11.14 8.67 -23.37
C ILE A 23 10.34 8.29 -24.63
N PRO A 24 10.76 7.26 -25.40
CA PRO A 24 10.01 6.82 -26.57
C PRO A 24 8.56 6.47 -26.23
N ALA A 25 7.60 7.04 -26.97
CA ALA A 25 6.17 6.86 -26.73
C ALA A 25 5.62 5.46 -27.10
N MET A 26 6.45 4.59 -27.67
CA MET A 26 6.02 3.31 -28.22
C MET A 26 6.38 2.15 -27.32
N LEU A 27 5.57 1.94 -26.28
CA LEU A 27 5.42 0.63 -25.67
C LEU A 27 4.03 0.13 -26.05
N VAL A 28 3.94 -0.69 -27.10
CA VAL A 28 2.72 -1.48 -27.30
C VAL A 28 2.65 -2.42 -26.10
N CYS A 29 1.72 -2.15 -25.18
CA CYS A 29 1.51 -3.02 -24.04
C CYS A 29 1.31 -4.45 -24.56
N PRO A 30 2.04 -5.45 -24.02
CA PRO A 30 1.75 -6.82 -24.37
C PRO A 30 0.27 -7.10 -24.05
N PRO A 31 -0.37 -8.01 -24.80
CA PRO A 31 -1.75 -8.38 -24.54
C PRO A 31 -1.92 -8.80 -23.08
N ALA A 32 -3.05 -8.42 -22.48
CA ALA A 32 -3.33 -8.70 -21.08
C ALA A 32 -3.20 -10.22 -20.79
N PRO A 33 -2.58 -10.62 -19.67
CA PRO A 33 -2.53 -12.03 -19.28
C PRO A 33 -3.93 -12.62 -19.20
N ARG A 34 -4.15 -13.78 -19.84
CA ARG A 34 -5.43 -14.48 -19.74
C ARG A 34 -5.59 -15.07 -18.35
N LYS A 35 -6.70 -14.76 -17.67
CA LYS A 35 -7.09 -15.47 -16.44
C LYS A 35 -7.31 -16.94 -16.77
N LYS A 36 -6.66 -17.83 -16.02
CA LYS A 36 -6.96 -19.26 -16.06
C LYS A 36 -8.36 -19.47 -15.45
N PRO A 37 -9.19 -20.38 -15.99
CA PRO A 37 -10.41 -20.78 -15.29
C PRO A 37 -10.01 -21.31 -13.91
N ALA A 38 -10.79 -20.98 -12.89
CA ALA A 38 -10.60 -21.58 -11.58
C ALA A 38 -10.97 -23.06 -11.70
N ASP A 39 -9.97 -23.94 -11.81
CA ASP A 39 -10.17 -25.37 -11.61
C ASP A 39 -10.67 -25.55 -10.18
N GLY A 40 -11.94 -25.94 -10.04
CA GLY A 40 -12.57 -26.13 -8.74
C GLY A 40 -13.26 -24.87 -8.23
N LYS A 41 -14.56 -24.83 -8.49
CA LYS A 41 -15.61 -24.28 -7.62
C LYS A 41 -15.14 -24.21 -6.16
N ARG A 42 -14.77 -23.00 -5.72
CA ARG A 42 -14.40 -22.66 -4.32
C ARG A 42 -15.62 -22.69 -3.37
N LEU A 43 -16.62 -23.53 -3.66
CA LEU A 43 -17.76 -23.72 -2.78
C LEU A 43 -17.37 -24.45 -1.48
N ASP A 44 -16.27 -25.20 -1.48
CA ASP A 44 -15.79 -25.95 -0.30
C ASP A 44 -14.66 -25.23 0.47
N GLN A 45 -14.36 -23.97 0.10
CA GLN A 45 -13.45 -23.10 0.88
C GLN A 45 -14.22 -22.05 1.68
N GLN A 46 -15.52 -22.23 1.91
CA GLN A 46 -16.11 -21.57 3.07
C GLN A 46 -15.35 -22.10 4.29
N PRO A 47 -14.76 -21.23 5.14
CA PRO A 47 -14.28 -21.67 6.44
C PRO A 47 -15.41 -22.50 7.04
N ARG A 48 -15.12 -23.73 7.51
CA ARG A 48 -16.17 -24.53 8.14
C ARG A 48 -16.83 -23.62 9.17
N ARG A 49 -18.15 -23.41 9.05
CA ARG A 49 -18.88 -22.49 9.93
C ARG A 49 -18.50 -22.83 11.38
N GLY A 50 -17.75 -21.95 12.04
CA GLY A 50 -17.32 -22.14 13.43
C GLY A 50 -15.82 -22.30 13.68
N GLU A 51 -14.96 -22.44 12.66
CA GLU A 51 -13.49 -22.51 12.84
C GLU A 51 -12.82 -21.13 12.76
N TYR A 52 -13.55 -20.06 13.03
CA TYR A 52 -12.92 -18.74 13.15
C TYR A 52 -12.09 -18.68 14.43
N PHE A 53 -10.97 -17.97 14.37
CA PHE A 53 -10.18 -17.67 15.56
C PHE A 53 -11.07 -16.99 16.60
N ASN A 54 -11.23 -17.64 17.74
CA ASN A 54 -11.96 -17.12 18.88
C ASN A 54 -10.91 -16.58 19.87
N PRO A 55 -10.55 -15.28 19.78
CA PRO A 55 -9.53 -14.73 20.66
C PRO A 55 -9.96 -14.89 22.12
N PRO A 56 -8.99 -15.11 23.04
CA PRO A 56 -9.28 -15.07 24.46
C PRO A 56 -9.86 -13.70 24.85
N ASP A 57 -10.73 -13.70 25.85
CA ASP A 57 -11.31 -12.48 26.40
C ASP A 57 -10.22 -11.50 26.86
N LEU A 58 -10.33 -10.24 26.45
CA LEU A 58 -9.33 -9.20 26.69
C LEU A 58 -9.20 -8.89 28.18
N ASP A 59 -10.31 -8.90 28.93
CA ASP A 59 -10.29 -8.62 30.37
C ASP A 59 -9.48 -9.69 31.12
N SER A 60 -9.51 -10.93 30.66
CA SER A 60 -8.67 -12.01 31.19
C SER A 60 -7.17 -11.80 30.95
N LEU A 61 -6.77 -11.13 29.85
CA LEU A 61 -5.37 -10.81 29.56
C LEU A 61 -4.84 -9.67 30.44
N PHE A 62 -5.66 -8.64 30.69
CA PHE A 62 -5.22 -7.46 31.44
C PHE A 62 -5.31 -7.64 32.96
N ASN A 63 -6.25 -8.44 33.47
CA ASN A 63 -6.40 -8.70 34.92
C ASN A 63 -5.26 -9.54 35.53
N VAL A 64 -4.52 -10.29 34.71
CA VAL A 64 -3.33 -11.04 35.17
C VAL A 64 -2.14 -10.10 35.44
N LEU A 65 -2.06 -8.98 34.72
CA LEU A 65 -0.96 -8.02 34.82
C LEU A 65 -1.14 -7.01 35.97
N SER A 66 -2.37 -6.81 36.47
CA SER A 66 -2.66 -5.88 37.57
C SER A 66 -2.23 -6.36 38.95
N ARG A 67 -1.66 -7.57 39.08
CA ARG A 67 -1.08 -8.06 40.34
C ARG A 67 0.44 -7.93 40.36
N LYS A 68 0.93 -6.69 40.32
CA LYS A 68 2.27 -6.34 40.82
C LYS A 68 2.28 -4.86 41.21
N GLY A 69 2.19 -4.60 42.51
CA GLY A 69 2.48 -3.29 43.08
C GLY A 69 1.66 -2.86 44.29
N THR A 70 1.61 -3.66 45.36
CA THR A 70 1.51 -3.07 46.70
C THR A 70 2.94 -2.73 47.13
N PHE A 71 3.35 -1.47 46.98
CA PHE A 71 4.51 -0.95 47.70
C PHE A 71 3.98 -0.34 48.99
N SER A 72 4.45 -0.88 50.12
CA SER A 72 4.16 -0.41 51.48
C SER A 72 4.74 0.97 51.73
#